data_AF-A0A2G5EHF4-F1
#
_entry.id   AF-A0A2G5EHF4-F1
#
_cell.length_a   1.000
_cell.length_b   1.000
_cell.length_c   1.000
_cell.angle_alpha   90.00
_cell.angle_beta   90.00
_cell.angle_gamma   90.00
#
_symmetry.space_group_name_H-M   'P 1'
#
loop_
_entity.id
_entity.type
_entity.pdbx_description
1 polymer ?
#
loop_
_entity_poly.entity_id
_entity_poly.type
_entity_poly.pdbx_seq_one_letter_code
_entity_poly.pdbx_strand_id
1 'polypeptide(L)'
;MMLLQQKQQQQPLTAIQHYVLIFRLTEVTIFINSLGTPQTLTIFSNLLTGLLMDPVFSLVQRTTLFVNSIYCVDTTQEDTCSSSLEDPYVADLIVNEGESVYDYCWYPYMSASDPTTCVFASTTRDHPIHLWDAITGQLRGTYRAYDAMDEITAAFSTAFNPSGTKIFGGYNKSLRIFDIHRPGRDFEQYSTLQGNKEGQPGIISAIAFCPSHTGMFATGSYSQTTAIYSENNMELLYLLHGQEGGVTHVQFSKDGNFLYTGGRKDPYILCWDIRNTVSIVYKLYRSSELTNQRILFDIEPSGRHLGTGGQDGQIHIYDLQTGQWVRSFQAASDTVNGFCFHPFLPMAASSSGHRRFAMPDGFEEDFSLTGEENCASVWSFFYAEMAENQANIDWGGSNTRTESEDIQRDH
;
A
#
# COMPACT_ATOMS: atom_id res chain seq x y z
N MET A 1 35.44 -48.41 -24.40
CA MET A 1 34.08 -48.98 -24.19
C MET A 1 33.81 -48.89 -22.70
N MET A 2 32.81 -48.20 -22.17
CA MET A 2 31.54 -47.72 -22.70
C MET A 2 31.15 -46.47 -21.89
N LEU A 3 30.61 -45.46 -22.56
CA LEU A 3 29.99 -44.27 -21.97
C LEU A 3 28.84 -44.68 -21.04
N LEU A 4 28.70 -43.99 -19.91
CA LEU A 4 27.40 -43.79 -19.26
C LEU A 4 27.21 -42.30 -18.97
N GLN A 5 26.47 -41.70 -19.88
CA GLN A 5 26.06 -40.31 -19.93
C GLN A 5 24.95 -40.11 -18.89
N GLN A 6 25.28 -39.56 -17.72
CA GLN A 6 24.27 -39.09 -16.78
C GLN A 6 23.70 -37.78 -17.31
N LYS A 7 22.46 -37.84 -17.81
CA LYS A 7 21.64 -36.67 -18.16
C LYS A 7 21.65 -35.70 -16.98
N GLN A 8 22.23 -34.52 -17.18
CA GLN A 8 21.85 -33.33 -16.41
C GLN A 8 20.35 -33.11 -16.66
N GLN A 9 19.51 -33.42 -15.67
CA GLN A 9 18.18 -32.84 -15.60
C GLN A 9 18.40 -31.34 -15.37
N GLN A 10 18.19 -30.55 -16.42
CA GLN A 10 17.94 -29.11 -16.28
C GLN A 10 16.75 -28.97 -15.33
N GLN A 11 17.00 -28.41 -14.13
CA GLN A 11 15.94 -27.88 -13.31
C GLN A 11 15.20 -26.81 -14.14
N PRO A 12 13.86 -26.79 -14.17
CA PRO A 12 13.14 -25.72 -14.82
C PRO A 12 13.48 -24.41 -14.11
N LEU A 13 14.00 -23.45 -14.88
CA LEU A 13 14.20 -22.07 -14.46
C LEU A 13 12.84 -21.53 -13.96
N THR A 14 12.76 -21.23 -12.67
CA THR A 14 11.57 -20.70 -12.01
C THR A 14 11.20 -19.34 -12.61
N ALA A 15 10.01 -19.26 -13.21
CA ALA A 15 9.40 -18.02 -13.69
C ALA A 15 9.06 -17.08 -12.51
N ILE A 16 9.16 -15.78 -12.72
CA ILE A 16 8.71 -14.77 -11.75
C ILE A 16 7.18 -14.71 -11.77
N GLN A 17 6.59 -14.60 -10.58
CA GLN A 17 5.18 -14.31 -10.34
C GLN A 17 5.08 -12.97 -9.58
N HIS A 18 4.54 -11.90 -10.18
CA HIS A 18 4.28 -10.64 -9.47
C HIS A 18 2.86 -10.63 -8.95
N TYR A 19 2.67 -10.47 -7.64
CA TYR A 19 1.33 -10.51 -7.09
C TYR A 19 0.75 -9.10 -6.91
N VAL A 20 -0.45 -8.89 -7.44
CA VAL A 20 -1.29 -7.71 -7.22
C VAL A 20 -2.56 -8.21 -6.52
N LEU A 21 -2.81 -7.76 -5.29
CA LEU A 21 -4.03 -8.09 -4.57
C LEU A 21 -5.12 -7.07 -4.87
N ILE A 22 -6.35 -7.52 -5.02
CA ILE A 22 -7.52 -6.67 -5.21
C ILE A 22 -8.65 -7.28 -4.41
N PHE A 23 -9.23 -6.51 -3.50
CA PHE A 23 -10.34 -6.96 -2.68
C PHE A 23 -11.68 -6.64 -3.32
N ARG A 24 -12.57 -7.61 -3.42
CA ARG A 24 -14.02 -7.38 -3.47
C ARG A 24 -14.53 -7.51 -2.04
N LEU A 25 -15.73 -6.97 -1.76
CA LEU A 25 -16.32 -6.95 -0.42
C LEU A 25 -16.19 -8.29 0.34
N THR A 26 -16.36 -9.41 -0.35
CA THR A 26 -16.28 -10.77 0.21
C THR A 26 -15.21 -11.63 -0.46
N GLU A 27 -14.40 -11.09 -1.37
CA GLU A 27 -13.43 -11.88 -2.14
C GLU A 27 -12.05 -11.22 -2.11
N VAL A 28 -11.01 -12.01 -1.89
CA VAL A 28 -9.62 -11.58 -1.98
C VAL A 28 -9.07 -12.11 -3.30
N THR A 29 -8.86 -11.22 -4.27
CA THR A 29 -8.38 -11.58 -5.60
C THR A 29 -6.89 -11.33 -5.70
N ILE A 30 -6.10 -12.30 -6.13
CA ILE A 30 -4.66 -12.15 -6.37
C ILE A 30 -4.39 -12.32 -7.85
N PHE A 31 -3.71 -11.35 -8.45
CA PHE A 31 -3.28 -11.34 -9.85
C PHE A 31 -1.79 -11.66 -9.90
N ILE A 32 -1.38 -12.53 -10.81
CA ILE A 32 0.04 -12.87 -11.01
C ILE A 32 0.53 -12.35 -12.37
N ASN A 33 1.54 -11.48 -12.42
CA ASN A 33 2.23 -11.12 -13.66
C ASN A 33 3.46 -12.02 -13.87
N SER A 34 3.64 -12.54 -15.08
CA SER A 34 4.79 -13.37 -15.49
C SER A 34 5.60 -12.59 -16.54
N LEU A 35 6.58 -11.80 -16.11
CA LEU A 35 7.51 -11.13 -17.03
C LEU A 35 8.84 -11.92 -17.09
N GLY A 36 9.21 -12.31 -18.30
CA GLY A 36 10.24 -13.32 -18.58
C GLY A 36 11.69 -12.83 -18.54
N THR A 37 12.25 -12.62 -17.35
CA THR A 37 13.71 -12.68 -17.09
C THR A 37 13.95 -13.13 -15.65
N PRO A 38 14.95 -13.99 -15.34
CA PRO A 38 15.11 -14.53 -14.00
C PRO A 38 15.78 -13.53 -13.05
N GLN A 39 15.01 -12.90 -12.18
CA GLN A 39 15.47 -12.28 -10.92
C GLN A 39 14.29 -11.86 -10.02
N THR A 40 14.26 -12.44 -8.82
CA THR A 40 13.51 -12.10 -7.60
C THR A 40 12.03 -11.69 -7.72
N LEU A 41 11.19 -12.50 -7.08
CA LEU A 41 9.77 -12.29 -6.89
C LEU A 41 9.46 -11.10 -5.98
N THR A 42 8.49 -10.27 -6.34
CA THR A 42 8.19 -9.06 -5.54
C THR A 42 6.72 -8.74 -5.59
N ILE A 43 6.14 -8.66 -4.39
CA ILE A 43 4.78 -8.21 -4.15
C ILE A 43 4.85 -6.79 -3.64
N PHE A 44 3.97 -5.94 -4.12
CA PHE A 44 3.71 -4.67 -3.48
C PHE A 44 3.22 -4.86 -2.03
N SER A 45 4.07 -4.50 -1.07
CA SER A 45 3.89 -4.84 0.35
C SER A 45 2.60 -4.30 0.99
N ASN A 46 1.96 -3.29 0.37
CA ASN A 46 0.75 -2.63 0.87
C ASN A 46 -0.40 -2.61 -0.16
N LEU A 47 -0.36 -3.47 -1.19
CA LEU A 47 -1.23 -3.30 -2.36
C LEU A 47 -2.67 -3.69 -2.09
N LEU A 48 -3.49 -2.63 -1.98
CA LEU A 48 -4.95 -2.58 -1.88
C LEU A 48 -5.60 -2.96 -0.54
N THR A 49 -5.22 -2.30 0.55
CA THR A 49 -6.20 -2.02 1.64
C THR A 49 -7.32 -1.08 1.13
N GLY A 50 -7.08 -0.42 0.00
CA GLY A 50 -8.00 0.47 -0.71
C GLY A 50 -9.08 -0.25 -1.51
N LEU A 51 -9.64 -1.36 -1.05
CA LEU A 51 -11.00 -1.73 -1.48
C LEU A 51 -11.92 -1.96 -0.27
N LEU A 52 -11.41 -1.70 0.93
CA LEU A 52 -12.12 -1.91 2.19
C LEU A 52 -13.00 -0.69 2.47
N MET A 53 -14.23 -0.75 1.95
CA MET A 53 -15.33 0.14 2.33
C MET A 53 -15.65 0.01 3.82
N ASP A 54 -15.99 1.14 4.45
CA ASP A 54 -16.61 1.19 5.77
C ASP A 54 -17.86 0.28 5.77
N PRO A 55 -18.06 -0.61 6.77
CA PRO A 55 -19.10 -1.64 6.84
C PRO A 55 -20.55 -1.22 6.52
N VAL A 56 -20.84 0.08 6.48
CA VAL A 56 -22.19 0.61 6.28
C VAL A 56 -22.63 0.59 4.80
N PHE A 57 -21.73 0.39 3.81
CA PHE A 57 -22.09 0.58 2.39
C PHE A 57 -21.45 -0.45 1.41
N SER A 58 -22.18 -1.54 1.10
CA SER A 58 -21.83 -2.71 0.25
C SER A 58 -22.25 -2.73 -1.26
N LEU A 59 -21.39 -2.57 -2.27
CA LEU A 59 -21.44 -3.30 -3.58
C LEU A 59 -20.35 -2.79 -4.54
N VAL A 60 -19.39 -3.64 -4.92
CA VAL A 60 -18.57 -3.42 -6.12
C VAL A 60 -18.60 -4.73 -6.91
N GLN A 61 -19.04 -4.67 -8.17
CA GLN A 61 -18.98 -5.79 -9.11
C GLN A 61 -17.93 -5.50 -10.17
N ARG A 62 -17.07 -6.50 -10.39
CA ARG A 62 -15.94 -6.60 -11.33
C ARG A 62 -14.82 -5.57 -11.12
N THR A 63 -13.62 -6.10 -10.86
CA THR A 63 -12.38 -5.33 -10.93
C THR A 63 -11.61 -5.68 -12.21
N THR A 64 -11.51 -4.74 -13.13
CA THR A 64 -10.57 -4.75 -14.26
C THR A 64 -9.29 -4.00 -13.87
N LEU A 65 -8.13 -4.57 -14.20
CA LEU A 65 -6.80 -3.98 -13.97
C LEU A 65 -6.28 -3.37 -15.28
N PHE A 66 -5.91 -2.10 -15.26
CA PHE A 66 -5.31 -1.42 -16.42
C PHE A 66 -3.84 -1.07 -16.17
N VAL A 67 -3.00 -1.12 -17.21
CA VAL A 67 -1.61 -0.63 -17.15
C VAL A 67 -1.55 0.75 -17.76
N ASN A 68 -1.20 1.73 -16.94
CA ASN A 68 -0.96 3.10 -17.35
C ASN A 68 0.54 3.42 -17.22
N SER A 69 1.07 4.20 -18.16
CA SER A 69 2.44 4.70 -18.11
C SER A 69 2.43 6.19 -17.79
N ILE A 70 3.23 6.59 -16.79
CA ILE A 70 3.46 7.99 -16.47
C ILE A 70 4.85 8.36 -16.97
N TYR A 71 4.91 9.26 -17.93
CA TYR A 71 6.16 9.84 -18.39
C TYR A 71 6.59 10.93 -17.39
N CYS A 72 7.77 10.76 -16.77
CA CYS A 72 8.40 11.82 -15.98
C CYS A 72 9.04 12.83 -16.93
N VAL A 73 8.23 13.75 -17.46
CA VAL A 73 8.72 15.00 -18.04
C VAL A 73 8.00 16.15 -17.35
N ASP A 74 8.77 17.18 -17.01
CA ASP A 74 8.24 18.47 -16.57
C ASP A 74 7.64 19.17 -17.79
N THR A 75 6.51 19.87 -17.61
CA THR A 75 5.73 20.67 -18.59
C THR A 75 4.45 20.04 -19.20
N THR A 76 3.31 20.53 -18.68
CA THR A 76 2.17 21.10 -19.42
C THR A 76 1.76 20.53 -20.79
N GLN A 77 1.58 19.22 -20.94
CA GLN A 77 0.69 18.71 -22.00
C GLN A 77 -0.19 17.58 -21.46
N GLU A 78 -1.50 17.86 -21.44
CA GLU A 78 -2.56 16.87 -21.33
C GLU A 78 -2.57 16.04 -22.62
N ASP A 79 -1.88 14.91 -22.63
CA ASP A 79 -2.00 13.93 -23.72
C ASP A 79 -2.70 12.68 -23.20
N THR A 80 -3.97 12.58 -23.56
CA THR A 80 -4.84 11.42 -23.40
C THR A 80 -4.30 10.24 -24.21
N CYS A 81 -3.70 9.25 -23.55
CA CYS A 81 -3.40 7.96 -24.17
C CYS A 81 -4.67 7.10 -24.20
N SER A 82 -5.23 6.94 -25.40
CA SER A 82 -6.19 5.89 -25.73
C SER A 82 -5.41 4.65 -26.21
N SER A 83 -5.56 3.52 -25.52
CA SER A 83 -5.02 2.25 -26.02
C SER A 83 -5.85 1.03 -25.58
N SER A 84 -6.50 0.43 -26.57
CA SER A 84 -6.92 -0.99 -26.72
C SER A 84 -7.69 -1.70 -25.59
N LEU A 85 -8.94 -2.02 -25.91
CA LEU A 85 -10.00 -2.69 -25.16
C LEU A 85 -9.85 -4.22 -25.01
N GLU A 86 -8.81 -4.70 -24.34
CA GLU A 86 -8.81 -6.07 -23.81
C GLU A 86 -8.33 -6.04 -22.36
N ASP A 87 -9.12 -6.60 -21.44
CA ASP A 87 -8.77 -6.74 -20.01
C ASP A 87 -7.40 -7.44 -19.90
N PRO A 88 -6.31 -6.75 -19.57
CA PRO A 88 -4.97 -7.32 -19.72
C PRO A 88 -4.63 -8.33 -18.60
N TYR A 89 -5.44 -8.46 -17.55
CA TYR A 89 -5.18 -9.35 -16.42
C TYR A 89 -6.43 -10.10 -15.95
N VAL A 90 -6.28 -11.43 -15.84
CA VAL A 90 -7.24 -12.33 -15.20
C VAL A 90 -6.77 -12.61 -13.77
N ALA A 91 -7.70 -12.67 -12.83
CA ALA A 91 -7.46 -13.11 -11.47
C ALA A 91 -6.84 -14.51 -11.44
N ASP A 92 -5.71 -14.67 -10.74
CA ASP A 92 -5.03 -15.97 -10.62
C ASP A 92 -5.53 -16.77 -9.41
N LEU A 93 -5.83 -16.08 -8.30
CA LEU A 93 -6.42 -16.67 -7.11
C LEU A 93 -7.61 -15.84 -6.62
N ILE A 94 -8.69 -16.50 -6.21
CA ILE A 94 -9.82 -15.85 -5.55
C ILE A 94 -10.09 -16.63 -4.25
N VAL A 95 -9.98 -15.94 -3.11
CA VAL A 95 -10.31 -16.48 -1.79
C VAL A 95 -11.57 -15.81 -1.30
N ASN A 96 -12.56 -16.61 -0.89
CA ASN A 96 -13.85 -16.07 -0.45
C ASN A 96 -13.92 -16.00 1.07
N GLU A 97 -14.18 -14.80 1.56
CA GLU A 97 -14.53 -14.52 2.94
C GLU A 97 -16.05 -14.46 3.09
N GLY A 98 -16.56 -14.82 4.28
CA GLY A 98 -18.00 -14.92 4.50
C GLY A 98 -18.73 -13.57 4.52
N GLU A 99 -18.00 -12.48 4.78
CA GLU A 99 -18.52 -11.15 5.00
C GLU A 99 -17.48 -10.08 4.59
N SER A 100 -17.84 -8.81 4.80
CA SER A 100 -16.98 -7.67 4.50
C SER A 100 -15.60 -7.79 5.17
N VAL A 101 -14.54 -7.82 4.36
CA VAL A 101 -13.15 -7.73 4.86
C VAL A 101 -12.95 -6.34 5.49
N TYR A 102 -12.17 -6.26 6.58
CA TYR A 102 -11.80 -5.01 7.26
C TYR A 102 -10.34 -4.61 7.06
N ASP A 103 -9.43 -5.58 7.05
CA ASP A 103 -8.01 -5.38 6.86
C ASP A 103 -7.34 -6.69 6.44
N TYR A 104 -6.11 -6.60 5.93
CA TYR A 104 -5.27 -7.76 5.67
C TYR A 104 -3.81 -7.35 5.77
N CYS A 105 -2.92 -8.34 5.94
CA CYS A 105 -1.50 -8.12 5.89
C CYS A 105 -0.77 -9.34 5.34
N TRP A 106 0.30 -9.11 4.59
CA TRP A 106 1.21 -10.16 4.14
C TRP A 106 2.11 -10.62 5.27
N TYR A 107 2.48 -11.90 5.25
CA TYR A 107 3.56 -12.38 6.08
C TYR A 107 4.86 -11.60 5.79
N PRO A 108 5.59 -11.08 6.79
CA PRO A 108 6.74 -10.18 6.58
C PRO A 108 7.86 -10.81 5.74
N TYR A 109 8.03 -12.13 5.82
CA TYR A 109 9.04 -12.88 5.07
C TYR A 109 8.44 -13.67 3.92
N MET A 110 7.28 -13.24 3.42
CA MET A 110 6.62 -13.89 2.31
C MET A 110 7.57 -14.01 1.12
N SER A 111 7.70 -15.24 0.59
CA SER A 111 8.33 -15.52 -0.68
C SER A 111 7.55 -16.61 -1.41
N ALA A 112 7.18 -16.39 -2.67
CA ALA A 112 6.55 -17.44 -3.47
C ALA A 112 7.50 -18.60 -3.81
N SER A 113 8.82 -18.43 -3.67
CA SER A 113 9.75 -19.56 -3.77
C SER A 113 9.61 -20.53 -2.60
N ASP A 114 9.07 -20.07 -1.47
CA ASP A 114 8.85 -20.86 -0.27
C ASP A 114 7.35 -20.86 0.11
N PRO A 115 6.60 -21.92 -0.29
CA PRO A 115 5.18 -22.08 0.02
C PRO A 115 4.85 -22.04 1.52
N THR A 116 5.82 -22.23 2.42
CA THR A 116 5.57 -22.13 3.86
C THR A 116 5.37 -20.70 4.30
N THR A 117 6.07 -19.75 3.67
CA THR A 117 6.01 -18.30 3.97
C THR A 117 4.99 -17.56 3.11
N CYS A 118 4.51 -18.18 2.04
CA CYS A 118 3.58 -17.60 1.06
C CYS A 118 2.15 -17.52 1.62
N VAL A 119 1.95 -16.69 2.64
CA VAL A 119 0.68 -16.54 3.36
C VAL A 119 0.35 -15.08 3.63
N PHE A 120 -0.95 -14.80 3.77
CA PHE A 120 -1.47 -13.51 4.22
C PHE A 120 -2.58 -13.73 5.24
N ALA A 121 -2.75 -12.77 6.15
CA ALA A 121 -3.85 -12.76 7.11
C ALA A 121 -4.91 -11.76 6.67
N SER A 122 -6.18 -12.09 6.89
CA SER A 122 -7.33 -11.22 6.64
C SER A 122 -8.21 -11.12 7.89
N THR A 123 -8.86 -9.98 8.07
CA THR A 123 -9.89 -9.77 9.09
C THR A 123 -11.21 -9.43 8.42
N THR A 124 -12.30 -9.93 8.99
CA THR A 124 -13.62 -9.88 8.38
C THR A 124 -14.68 -9.59 9.43
N ARG A 125 -15.75 -8.91 9.04
CA ARG A 125 -16.89 -8.64 9.93
C ARG A 125 -17.45 -9.96 10.45
N ASP A 126 -17.72 -10.01 11.75
CA ASP A 126 -18.33 -11.15 12.46
C ASP A 126 -17.60 -12.49 12.30
N HIS A 127 -16.34 -12.44 11.86
CA HIS A 127 -15.51 -13.60 11.57
C HIS A 127 -14.14 -13.48 12.26
N PRO A 128 -13.49 -14.61 12.56
CA PRO A 128 -12.14 -14.63 13.12
C PRO A 128 -11.09 -14.18 12.08
N ILE A 129 -9.87 -13.93 12.55
CA ILE A 129 -8.74 -13.67 11.64
C ILE A 129 -8.39 -14.98 10.93
N HIS A 130 -8.36 -14.95 9.60
CA HIS A 130 -7.97 -16.09 8.78
C HIS A 130 -6.55 -15.92 8.24
N LEU A 131 -5.80 -17.02 8.19
CA LEU A 131 -4.49 -17.09 7.53
C LEU A 131 -4.60 -17.99 6.31
N TRP A 132 -4.33 -17.41 5.15
CA TRP A 132 -4.54 -18.05 3.85
C TRP A 132 -3.21 -18.38 3.19
N ASP A 133 -3.19 -19.49 2.46
CA ASP A 133 -2.12 -19.82 1.53
C ASP A 133 -2.33 -19.04 0.23
N ALA A 134 -1.37 -18.21 -0.16
CA ALA A 134 -1.49 -17.33 -1.31
C ALA A 134 -1.24 -18.02 -2.66
N ILE A 135 -0.83 -19.29 -2.66
CA ILE A 135 -0.63 -20.10 -3.86
C ILE A 135 -1.88 -20.93 -4.13
N THR A 136 -2.44 -21.53 -3.08
CA THR A 136 -3.54 -22.50 -3.20
C THR A 136 -4.91 -21.95 -2.82
N GLY A 137 -4.97 -20.81 -2.12
CA GLY A 137 -6.19 -20.26 -1.54
C GLY A 137 -6.74 -21.07 -0.37
N GLN A 138 -6.00 -22.04 0.15
CA GLN A 138 -6.45 -22.85 1.27
C GLN A 138 -6.27 -22.12 2.60
N LEU A 139 -7.23 -22.32 3.50
CA LEU A 139 -7.16 -21.82 4.87
C LEU A 139 -6.10 -22.61 5.65
N ARG A 140 -5.06 -21.93 6.12
CA ARG A 140 -3.98 -22.53 6.94
C ARG A 140 -4.22 -22.40 8.44
N GLY A 141 -4.88 -21.33 8.86
CA GLY A 141 -5.10 -21.05 10.27
C GLY A 141 -6.29 -20.14 10.51
N THR A 142 -6.88 -20.26 11.70
CA THR A 142 -7.96 -19.41 12.16
C THR A 142 -7.68 -18.97 13.58
N TYR A 143 -7.67 -17.67 13.82
CA TYR A 143 -7.40 -17.06 15.12
C TYR A 143 -8.66 -16.39 15.64
N ARG A 144 -9.24 -17.02 16.66
CA ARG A 144 -10.59 -16.73 17.15
C ARG A 144 -10.51 -15.90 18.42
N ALA A 145 -11.00 -14.68 18.34
CA ALA A 145 -11.19 -13.81 19.48
C ALA A 145 -12.65 -13.90 19.93
N TYR A 146 -12.87 -14.23 21.21
CA TYR A 146 -14.20 -14.27 21.83
C TYR A 146 -14.34 -13.15 22.87
N ASP A 147 -15.54 -12.61 23.05
CA ASP A 147 -15.83 -11.69 24.15
C ASP A 147 -16.30 -12.42 25.42
N ALA A 148 -16.75 -11.65 26.42
CA ALA A 148 -17.23 -12.18 27.69
C ALA A 148 -18.53 -13.01 27.56
N MET A 149 -19.21 -12.94 26.42
CA MET A 149 -20.45 -13.68 26.11
C MET A 149 -20.18 -14.88 25.20
N ASP A 150 -18.91 -15.23 24.94
CA ASP A 150 -18.46 -16.29 24.02
C ASP A 150 -18.91 -16.04 22.57
N GLU A 151 -19.12 -14.77 22.19
CA GLU A 151 -19.39 -14.36 20.80
C GLU A 151 -18.08 -14.05 20.07
N ILE A 152 -18.02 -14.36 18.76
CA ILE A 152 -16.86 -14.03 17.93
C ILE A 152 -16.79 -12.52 17.78
N THR A 153 -15.64 -11.96 18.15
CA THR A 153 -15.33 -10.56 17.90
C THR A 153 -14.39 -10.44 16.71
N ALA A 154 -14.74 -9.57 15.76
CA ALA A 154 -13.92 -9.27 14.60
C ALA A 154 -12.83 -8.23 14.93
N ALA A 155 -11.65 -8.42 14.35
CA ALA A 155 -10.58 -7.43 14.36
C ALA A 155 -10.80 -6.39 13.25
N PHE A 156 -10.66 -5.11 13.56
CA PHE A 156 -10.78 -4.01 12.59
C PHE A 156 -9.48 -3.71 11.85
N SER A 157 -8.35 -4.16 12.40
CA SER A 157 -7.03 -4.06 11.77
C SER A 157 -6.17 -5.25 12.13
N THR A 158 -5.20 -5.57 11.27
CA THR A 158 -4.24 -6.66 11.53
C THR A 158 -2.84 -6.35 11.04
N ALA A 159 -1.84 -6.80 11.79
CA ALA A 159 -0.44 -6.76 11.38
C ALA A 159 0.33 -7.95 11.95
N PHE A 160 1.28 -8.47 11.18
CA PHE A 160 2.32 -9.34 11.72
C PHE A 160 3.38 -8.51 12.43
N ASN A 161 3.92 -9.03 13.52
CA ASN A 161 5.11 -8.45 14.09
C ASN A 161 6.34 -8.68 13.17
N PRO A 162 7.42 -7.89 13.30
CA PRO A 162 8.57 -8.00 12.39
C PRO A 162 9.25 -9.36 12.45
N SER A 163 9.18 -10.08 13.57
CA SER A 163 9.72 -11.45 13.67
C SER A 163 8.84 -12.51 12.99
N GLY A 164 7.63 -12.18 12.55
CA GLY A 164 6.73 -13.11 11.88
C GLY A 164 6.26 -14.26 12.79
N THR A 165 6.23 -14.05 14.10
CA THR A 165 5.84 -15.06 15.09
C THR A 165 4.46 -14.79 15.69
N LYS A 166 3.98 -13.55 15.62
CA LYS A 166 2.72 -13.11 16.21
C LYS A 166 1.87 -12.31 15.22
N ILE A 167 0.55 -12.46 15.35
CA ILE A 167 -0.45 -11.64 14.67
C ILE A 167 -1.08 -10.71 15.70
N PHE A 168 -1.07 -9.42 15.41
CA PHE A 168 -1.71 -8.39 16.20
C PHE A 168 -3.05 -8.06 15.55
N GLY A 169 -4.13 -8.12 16.33
CA GLY A 169 -5.46 -7.69 15.92
C GLY A 169 -5.89 -6.46 16.72
N GLY A 170 -6.36 -5.44 16.02
CA GLY A 170 -6.97 -4.25 16.62
C GLY A 170 -8.46 -4.44 16.85
N TYR A 171 -8.92 -4.21 18.08
CA TYR A 171 -10.31 -4.35 18.50
C TYR A 171 -10.81 -3.05 19.13
N ASN A 172 -12.07 -3.04 19.59
CA ASN A 172 -12.58 -1.93 20.39
C ASN A 172 -11.83 -1.86 21.73
N LYS A 173 -11.13 -0.74 21.98
CA LYS A 173 -10.39 -0.45 23.23
C LYS A 173 -9.33 -1.48 23.62
N SER A 174 -8.90 -2.32 22.69
CA SER A 174 -7.97 -3.40 22.99
C SER A 174 -7.19 -3.87 21.78
N LEU A 175 -6.03 -4.44 22.07
CA LEU A 175 -5.22 -5.23 21.16
C LEU A 175 -5.31 -6.69 21.61
N ARG A 176 -5.43 -7.61 20.66
CA ARG A 176 -5.30 -9.05 20.93
C ARG A 176 -4.18 -9.62 20.08
N ILE A 177 -3.32 -10.42 20.70
CA ILE A 177 -2.11 -10.95 20.10
C ILE A 177 -2.22 -12.46 20.05
N PHE A 178 -1.99 -13.02 18.87
CA PHE A 178 -2.06 -14.45 18.61
C PHE A 178 -0.68 -14.97 18.22
N ASP A 179 -0.31 -16.15 18.71
CA ASP A 179 0.89 -16.86 18.25
C ASP A 179 0.58 -17.57 16.92
N ILE A 180 1.35 -17.27 15.87
CA ILE A 180 1.12 -17.82 14.53
C ILE A 180 1.23 -19.36 14.51
N HIS A 181 2.00 -19.95 15.42
CA HIS A 181 2.18 -21.40 15.50
C HIS A 181 1.07 -22.10 16.28
N ARG A 182 0.12 -21.35 16.85
CA ARG A 182 -0.99 -21.87 17.66
C ARG A 182 -2.34 -21.31 17.18
N PRO A 183 -2.79 -21.70 15.97
CA PRO A 183 -4.13 -21.32 15.52
C PRO A 183 -5.18 -21.87 16.48
N GLY A 184 -6.20 -21.09 16.79
CA GLY A 184 -7.17 -21.46 17.81
C GLY A 184 -7.78 -20.26 18.53
N ARG A 185 -8.10 -20.46 19.81
CA ARG A 185 -8.73 -19.46 20.68
C ARG A 185 -7.73 -18.77 21.61
N ASP A 186 -6.47 -19.18 21.60
CA ASP A 186 -5.46 -18.67 22.52
C ASP A 186 -5.00 -17.29 22.05
N PHE A 187 -5.16 -16.29 22.91
CA PHE A 187 -4.66 -14.93 22.66
C PHE A 187 -4.28 -14.23 23.97
N GLU A 188 -3.34 -13.31 23.85
CA GLU A 188 -3.02 -12.33 24.88
C GLU A 188 -3.83 -11.07 24.61
N GLN A 189 -4.52 -10.52 25.62
CA GLN A 189 -5.32 -9.31 25.48
C GLN A 189 -4.72 -8.15 26.27
N TYR A 190 -4.59 -7.02 25.59
CA TYR A 190 -4.08 -5.77 26.17
C TYR A 190 -5.12 -4.67 25.98
N SER A 191 -5.59 -4.10 27.09
CA SER A 191 -6.46 -2.93 27.06
C SER A 191 -5.67 -1.70 26.66
N THR A 192 -6.21 -0.90 25.75
CA THR A 192 -5.64 0.41 25.39
C THR A 192 -5.98 1.49 26.40
N LEU A 193 -6.84 1.17 27.38
CA LEU A 193 -7.17 1.98 28.54
C LEU A 193 -6.61 1.31 29.80
N GLN A 194 -5.63 1.93 30.47
CA GLN A 194 -5.04 1.41 31.70
C GLN A 194 -5.38 2.31 32.90
N GLY A 195 -6.42 1.94 33.64
CA GLY A 195 -6.84 2.66 34.85
C GLY A 195 -7.21 4.11 34.57
N ASN A 196 -6.62 5.04 35.34
CA ASN A 196 -6.84 6.48 35.19
C ASN A 196 -5.90 7.16 34.18
N LYS A 197 -5.05 6.41 33.47
CA LYS A 197 -4.14 6.97 32.47
C LYS A 197 -4.88 7.23 31.17
N GLU A 198 -4.43 8.24 30.42
CA GLU A 198 -4.88 8.45 29.04
C GLU A 198 -4.52 7.25 28.16
N GLY A 199 -5.33 7.02 27.14
CA GLY A 199 -5.22 5.86 26.24
C GLY A 199 -6.12 6.02 25.03
N GLN A 200 -6.42 4.92 24.34
CA GLN A 200 -7.26 4.94 23.14
C GLN A 200 -8.64 4.36 23.42
N PRO A 201 -9.69 5.17 23.69
CA PRO A 201 -11.02 4.68 24.03
C PRO A 201 -11.86 4.22 22.83
N GLY A 202 -11.31 4.29 21.61
CA GLY A 202 -11.99 3.93 20.37
C GLY A 202 -11.61 2.56 19.82
N ILE A 203 -12.09 2.29 18.62
CA ILE A 203 -11.69 1.14 17.80
C ILE A 203 -10.27 1.34 17.32
N ILE A 204 -9.43 0.31 17.48
CA ILE A 204 -8.09 0.28 16.89
C ILE A 204 -8.18 -0.16 15.44
N SER A 205 -8.02 0.83 14.56
CA SER A 205 -8.33 0.79 13.13
C SER A 205 -7.11 0.68 12.23
N ALA A 206 -5.91 0.83 12.77
CA ALA A 206 -4.67 0.60 12.03
C ALA A 206 -3.55 0.21 12.99
N ILE A 207 -2.65 -0.66 12.54
CA ILE A 207 -1.47 -1.09 13.28
C ILE A 207 -0.28 -1.07 12.30
N ALA A 208 0.84 -0.50 12.71
CA ALA A 208 2.08 -0.55 11.96
C ALA A 208 3.26 -0.80 12.89
N PHE A 209 4.16 -1.70 12.50
CA PHE A 209 5.41 -1.93 13.22
C PHE A 209 6.50 -1.01 12.71
N CYS A 210 7.38 -0.60 13.62
CA CYS A 210 8.55 0.18 13.25
C CYS A 210 9.56 -0.71 12.50
N PRO A 211 9.99 -0.35 11.28
CA PRO A 211 10.90 -1.17 10.48
C PRO A 211 12.33 -1.20 11.03
N SER A 212 12.73 -0.24 11.88
CA SER A 212 14.08 -0.20 12.47
C SER A 212 14.31 -1.24 13.58
N HIS A 213 13.37 -2.17 13.78
CA HIS A 213 13.44 -3.24 14.80
C HIS A 213 13.68 -2.73 16.23
N THR A 214 13.26 -1.50 16.52
CA THR A 214 13.37 -0.89 17.86
C THR A 214 12.45 -1.54 18.90
N GLY A 215 11.65 -2.54 18.50
CA GLY A 215 10.64 -3.17 19.36
C GLY A 215 9.47 -2.23 19.64
N MET A 216 9.11 -1.38 18.67
CA MET A 216 8.00 -0.43 18.79
C MET A 216 6.98 -0.63 17.68
N PHE A 217 5.73 -0.34 17.98
CA PHE A 217 4.65 -0.30 16.99
C PHE A 217 3.68 0.85 17.30
N ALA A 218 2.97 1.30 16.27
CA ALA A 218 1.98 2.36 16.36
C ALA A 218 0.59 1.82 16.08
N THR A 219 -0.41 2.44 16.71
CA THR A 219 -1.82 2.13 16.52
C THR A 219 -2.62 3.38 16.25
N GLY A 220 -3.44 3.36 15.20
CA GLY A 220 -4.45 4.37 14.93
C GLY A 220 -5.77 4.00 15.59
N SER A 221 -6.47 4.99 16.15
CA SER A 221 -7.80 4.81 16.73
C SER A 221 -8.84 5.73 16.12
N TYR A 222 -10.08 5.25 16.01
CA TYR A 222 -11.25 6.08 15.68
C TYR A 222 -11.54 7.18 16.71
N SER A 223 -10.91 7.12 17.89
CA SER A 223 -10.92 8.20 18.89
C SER A 223 -9.98 9.38 18.56
N GLN A 224 -9.58 9.56 17.30
CA GLN A 224 -8.70 10.65 16.82
C GLN A 224 -7.28 10.65 17.43
N THR A 225 -6.86 9.53 18.01
CA THR A 225 -5.57 9.41 18.67
C THR A 225 -4.71 8.34 18.01
N THR A 226 -3.41 8.60 17.94
CA THR A 226 -2.42 7.57 17.59
C THR A 226 -1.61 7.26 18.82
N ALA A 227 -1.41 5.98 19.13
CA ALA A 227 -0.56 5.57 20.24
C ALA A 227 0.67 4.83 19.72
N ILE A 228 1.76 4.93 20.47
CA ILE A 228 2.99 4.19 20.23
C ILE A 228 3.24 3.30 21.43
N TYR A 229 3.45 2.03 21.18
CA TYR A 229 3.64 0.99 22.18
C TYR A 229 5.00 0.32 22.04
N SER A 230 5.52 -0.17 23.16
CA SER A 230 6.63 -1.13 23.19
C SER A 230 6.10 -2.55 22.94
N GLU A 231 6.67 -3.26 21.97
CA GLU A 231 6.32 -4.64 21.62
C GLU A 231 6.66 -5.63 22.74
N ASN A 232 7.67 -5.34 23.56
CA ASN A 232 8.15 -6.30 24.55
C ASN A 232 7.20 -6.46 25.75
N ASN A 233 6.55 -5.37 26.16
CA ASN A 233 5.75 -5.31 27.38
C ASN A 233 4.37 -4.67 27.17
N MET A 234 4.03 -4.27 25.94
CA MET A 234 2.79 -3.56 25.59
C MET A 234 2.58 -2.27 26.38
N GLU A 235 3.67 -1.62 26.78
CA GLU A 235 3.63 -0.34 27.48
C GLU A 235 3.34 0.79 26.49
N LEU A 236 2.43 1.69 26.88
CA LEU A 236 2.15 2.92 26.14
C LEU A 236 3.32 3.89 26.32
N LEU A 237 4.05 4.16 25.24
CA LEU A 237 5.18 5.09 25.22
C LEU A 237 4.73 6.52 24.95
N TYR A 238 3.90 6.71 23.93
CA TYR A 238 3.41 8.01 23.51
C TYR A 238 1.94 7.94 23.08
N LEU A 239 1.19 8.99 23.39
CA LEU A 239 -0.15 9.23 22.89
C LEU A 239 -0.15 10.55 22.11
N LEU A 240 -0.42 10.47 20.82
CA LEU A 240 -0.33 11.58 19.86
C LEU A 240 -1.73 12.11 19.57
N HIS A 241 -1.89 13.43 19.73
CA HIS A 241 -3.13 14.17 19.53
C HIS A 241 -2.94 15.22 18.45
N GLY A 242 -3.87 15.31 17.50
CA GLY A 242 -3.84 16.36 16.48
C GLY A 242 -4.59 16.03 15.19
N GLN A 243 -4.93 14.77 14.95
CA GLN A 243 -5.86 14.38 13.89
C GLN A 243 -7.26 14.91 14.24
N GLU A 244 -7.95 15.49 13.26
CA GLU A 244 -9.34 15.94 13.37
C GLU A 244 -10.30 14.76 13.16
N GLY A 245 -9.86 13.79 12.36
CA GLY A 245 -10.56 12.57 12.02
C GLY A 245 -10.16 11.35 12.85
N GLY A 246 -11.03 10.34 12.88
CA GLY A 246 -10.64 9.02 13.40
C GLY A 246 -9.50 8.45 12.56
N VAL A 247 -8.37 8.09 13.19
CA VAL A 247 -7.17 7.63 12.48
C VAL A 247 -7.47 6.32 11.77
N THR A 248 -7.19 6.22 10.47
CA THR A 248 -7.49 5.03 9.65
C THR A 248 -6.25 4.44 9.00
N HIS A 249 -5.13 5.17 9.00
CA HIS A 249 -3.86 4.67 8.51
C HIS A 249 -2.70 5.21 9.33
N VAL A 250 -1.73 4.34 9.58
CA VAL A 250 -0.48 4.67 10.27
C VAL A 250 0.65 3.96 9.54
N GLN A 251 1.77 4.65 9.32
CA GLN A 251 2.95 4.07 8.68
C GLN A 251 4.21 4.75 9.19
N PHE A 252 5.20 3.95 9.60
CA PHE A 252 6.53 4.48 9.93
C PHE A 252 7.32 4.78 8.66
N SER A 253 8.19 5.79 8.72
CA SER A 253 9.26 5.94 7.75
C SER A 253 10.17 4.72 7.76
N LYS A 254 10.85 4.46 6.64
CA LYS A 254 11.72 3.28 6.48
C LYS A 254 12.91 3.28 7.47
N ASP A 255 13.37 4.46 7.89
CA ASP A 255 14.40 4.63 8.91
C ASP A 255 13.86 4.55 10.36
N GLY A 256 12.53 4.51 10.54
CA GLY A 256 11.86 4.46 11.84
C GLY A 256 11.88 5.78 12.64
N ASN A 257 12.37 6.87 12.06
CA ASN A 257 12.48 8.16 12.75
C ASN A 257 11.17 8.96 12.73
N PHE A 258 10.33 8.76 11.71
CA PHE A 258 9.07 9.46 11.55
C PHE A 258 7.89 8.49 11.53
N LEU A 259 6.73 8.98 11.96
CA LEU A 259 5.45 8.31 11.84
C LEU A 259 4.51 9.21 11.05
N TYR A 260 3.83 8.63 10.07
CA TYR A 260 2.80 9.28 9.28
C TYR A 260 1.45 8.74 9.69
N THR A 261 0.49 9.63 9.93
CA THR A 261 -0.87 9.25 10.33
C THR A 261 -1.90 9.96 9.48
N GLY A 262 -3.00 9.26 9.15
CA GLY A 262 -4.11 9.83 8.42
C GLY A 262 -5.46 9.35 8.96
N GLY A 263 -6.38 10.27 9.22
CA GLY A 263 -7.76 10.01 9.60
C GLY A 263 -8.81 10.04 8.48
N ARG A 264 -10.02 9.56 8.77
CA ARG A 264 -11.22 9.80 7.94
C ARG A 264 -11.73 11.22 8.14
N LYS A 265 -12.30 11.86 7.11
CA LYS A 265 -12.75 13.26 7.20
C LYS A 265 -11.66 14.23 7.67
N ASP A 266 -10.40 13.91 7.39
CA ASP A 266 -9.24 14.73 7.77
C ASP A 266 -8.46 15.10 6.51
N PRO A 267 -8.30 16.40 6.18
CA PRO A 267 -7.58 16.86 4.99
C PRO A 267 -6.08 16.58 4.99
N TYR A 268 -5.52 16.09 6.10
CA TYR A 268 -4.08 16.04 6.25
C TYR A 268 -3.57 14.64 6.63
N ILE A 269 -2.38 14.35 6.15
CA ILE A 269 -1.48 13.34 6.71
C ILE A 269 -0.53 14.10 7.64
N LEU A 270 -0.44 13.68 8.90
CA LEU A 270 0.42 14.31 9.88
C LEU A 270 1.73 13.55 10.00
N CYS A 271 2.86 14.27 9.99
CA CYS A 271 4.18 13.73 10.23
C CYS A 271 4.63 14.01 11.67
N TRP A 272 5.05 12.96 12.37
CA TRP A 272 5.51 12.98 13.75
C TRP A 272 6.98 12.54 13.81
N ASP A 273 7.85 13.29 14.49
CA ASP A 273 9.21 12.80 14.80
C ASP A 273 9.14 11.92 16.06
N ILE A 274 9.53 10.65 15.93
CA ILE A 274 9.49 9.68 17.02
C ILE A 274 10.54 9.97 18.09
N ARG A 275 11.63 10.64 17.73
CA ARG A 275 12.69 11.03 18.68
C ARG A 275 12.31 12.29 19.45
N ASN A 276 11.34 13.05 18.94
CA ASN A 276 10.84 14.28 19.55
C ASN A 276 9.32 14.40 19.32
N THR A 277 8.55 13.58 20.03
CA THR A 277 7.10 13.42 19.85
C THR A 277 6.27 14.60 20.35
N VAL A 278 6.88 15.76 20.63
CA VAL A 278 6.22 16.91 21.24
C VAL A 278 5.34 17.66 20.23
N SER A 279 5.65 17.60 18.93
CA SER A 279 4.92 18.37 17.92
C SER A 279 4.85 17.68 16.55
N ILE A 280 3.81 18.02 15.80
CA ILE A 280 3.68 17.72 14.38
C ILE A 280 4.77 18.47 13.62
N VAL A 281 5.57 17.76 12.82
CA VAL A 281 6.69 18.33 12.06
C VAL A 281 6.17 19.12 10.86
N TYR A 282 5.29 18.48 10.07
CA TYR A 282 4.57 19.10 8.97
C TYR A 282 3.28 18.32 8.67
N LYS A 283 2.43 18.90 7.82
CA LYS A 283 1.19 18.31 7.34
C LYS A 283 1.25 18.20 5.81
N LEU A 284 0.90 17.03 5.28
CA LEU A 284 0.75 16.82 3.84
C LEU A 284 -0.73 16.84 3.50
N TYR A 285 -1.13 17.63 2.51
CA TYR A 285 -2.53 17.68 2.08
C TYR A 285 -2.96 16.35 1.45
N ARG A 286 -4.24 16.01 1.61
CA ARG A 286 -4.93 14.97 0.85
C ARG A 286 -6.41 15.30 0.81
N SER A 287 -7.04 15.09 -0.33
CA SER A 287 -8.46 15.38 -0.47
C SER A 287 -9.28 14.30 0.26
N SER A 288 -9.62 14.50 1.53
CA SER A 288 -10.38 13.53 2.34
C SER A 288 -11.33 14.15 3.36
N GLU A 289 -11.68 15.42 3.21
CA GLU A 289 -12.49 16.20 4.16
C GLU A 289 -13.95 15.73 4.23
N LEU A 290 -14.51 15.26 3.11
CA LEU A 290 -15.94 14.93 2.99
C LEU A 290 -16.21 13.43 2.95
N THR A 291 -15.17 12.63 2.74
CA THR A 291 -15.30 11.17 2.62
C THR A 291 -15.18 10.45 3.96
N ASN A 292 -16.01 9.42 4.11
CA ASN A 292 -15.90 8.45 5.20
C ASN A 292 -14.98 7.27 4.87
N GLN A 293 -14.53 7.18 3.62
CA GLN A 293 -13.71 6.07 3.15
C GLN A 293 -12.32 6.13 3.79
N ARG A 294 -11.72 4.95 4.01
CA ARG A 294 -10.31 4.83 4.37
C ARG A 294 -9.48 5.19 3.14
N ILE A 295 -8.68 6.24 3.23
CA ILE A 295 -7.71 6.61 2.20
C ILE A 295 -6.32 6.28 2.71
N LEU A 296 -5.62 5.45 1.94
CA LEU A 296 -4.31 4.94 2.28
C LEU A 296 -3.23 5.70 1.51
N PHE A 297 -2.08 5.76 2.14
CA PHE A 297 -0.87 6.28 1.56
C PHE A 297 0.25 5.25 1.75
N ASP A 298 1.27 5.37 0.91
CA ASP A 298 2.45 4.53 1.01
C ASP A 298 3.72 5.35 0.83
N ILE A 299 4.79 4.87 1.45
CA ILE A 299 6.12 5.47 1.40
C ILE A 299 6.98 4.63 0.49
N GLU A 300 7.61 5.31 -0.48
CA GLU A 300 8.53 4.72 -1.43
C GLU A 300 9.60 3.88 -0.71
N PRO A 301 10.07 2.76 -1.28
CA PRO A 301 11.13 1.94 -0.70
C PRO A 301 12.41 2.71 -0.33
N SER A 302 12.77 3.74 -1.12
CA SER A 302 13.91 4.62 -0.82
C SER A 302 13.67 5.55 0.38
N GLY A 303 12.41 5.71 0.82
CA GLY A 303 12.00 6.61 1.89
C GLY A 303 11.89 8.08 1.47
N ARG A 304 12.06 8.40 0.18
CA ARG A 304 12.08 9.79 -0.30
C ARG A 304 10.69 10.38 -0.54
N HIS A 305 9.78 9.60 -1.13
CA HIS A 305 8.45 10.09 -1.47
C HIS A 305 7.33 9.37 -0.72
N LEU A 306 6.23 10.09 -0.50
CA LEU A 306 4.96 9.54 -0.04
C LEU A 306 3.89 9.81 -1.10
N GLY A 307 3.14 8.78 -1.46
CA GLY A 307 2.00 8.88 -2.36
C GLY A 307 0.69 8.61 -1.64
N THR A 308 -0.33 9.41 -1.92
CA THR A 308 -1.68 9.28 -1.33
C THR A 308 -2.74 9.47 -2.40
N GLY A 309 -3.85 8.73 -2.28
CA GLY A 309 -5.06 9.01 -3.03
C GLY A 309 -5.87 10.18 -2.45
N GLY A 310 -6.98 10.50 -3.09
CA GLY A 310 -7.92 11.53 -2.67
C GLY A 310 -9.33 11.32 -3.23
N GLN A 311 -10.31 11.96 -2.62
CA GLN A 311 -11.72 11.99 -3.07
C GLN A 311 -11.91 12.73 -4.39
N ASP A 312 -10.91 13.52 -4.81
CA ASP A 312 -10.79 14.22 -6.09
C ASP A 312 -10.35 13.30 -7.25
N GLY A 313 -10.08 12.03 -6.97
CA GLY A 313 -9.60 11.05 -7.95
C GLY A 313 -8.17 11.23 -8.40
N GLN A 314 -7.44 12.09 -7.71
CA GLN A 314 -6.03 12.37 -7.94
C GLN A 314 -5.17 11.55 -6.98
N ILE A 315 -3.97 11.21 -7.45
CA ILE A 315 -2.88 10.76 -6.59
C ILE A 315 -1.96 11.96 -6.39
N HIS A 316 -1.65 12.25 -5.13
CA HIS A 316 -0.71 13.30 -4.73
C HIS A 316 0.59 12.66 -4.24
N ILE A 317 1.73 13.13 -4.78
CA ILE A 317 3.08 12.69 -4.41
C ILE A 317 3.80 13.83 -3.69
N TYR A 318 4.37 13.53 -2.53
CA TYR A 318 5.09 14.45 -1.66
C TYR A 318 6.54 14.02 -1.48
N ASP A 319 7.45 14.98 -1.39
CA ASP A 319 8.85 14.74 -1.00
C ASP A 319 8.94 14.84 0.54
N LEU A 320 9.35 13.77 1.19
CA LEU A 320 9.38 13.65 2.64
C LEU A 320 10.55 14.39 3.30
N GLN A 321 11.60 14.71 2.54
CA GLN A 321 12.75 15.49 3.02
C GLN A 321 12.39 16.97 3.18
N THR A 322 11.55 17.48 2.28
CA THR A 322 11.13 18.89 2.26
C THR A 322 9.70 19.12 2.78
N GLY A 323 8.89 18.07 2.84
CA GLY A 323 7.46 18.15 3.16
C GLY A 323 6.65 18.86 2.07
N GLN A 324 7.19 19.02 0.86
CA GLN A 324 6.56 19.75 -0.24
C GLN A 324 5.84 18.81 -1.19
N TRP A 325 4.78 19.33 -1.82
CA TRP A 325 4.10 18.66 -2.91
C TRP A 325 5.00 18.64 -4.15
N VAL A 326 5.12 17.47 -4.78
CA VAL A 326 5.97 17.27 -5.97
C VAL A 326 5.12 17.24 -7.23
N ARG A 327 4.08 16.41 -7.25
CA ARG A 327 3.24 16.17 -8.43
C ARG A 327 1.91 15.58 -8.02
N SER A 328 0.88 15.80 -8.84
CA SER A 328 -0.34 15.02 -8.84
C SER A 328 -0.68 14.52 -10.24
N PHE A 329 -1.48 13.45 -10.32
CA PHE A 329 -2.02 12.96 -11.58
C PHE A 329 -3.38 12.29 -11.37
N GLN A 330 -4.26 12.39 -12.37
CA GLN A 330 -5.59 11.78 -12.33
C GLN A 330 -5.44 10.27 -12.46
N ALA A 331 -5.98 9.54 -11.49
CA ALA A 331 -5.86 8.09 -11.44
C ALA A 331 -7.19 7.37 -11.66
N ALA A 332 -8.28 7.98 -11.21
CA ALA A 332 -9.64 7.50 -11.40
C ALA A 332 -10.60 8.69 -11.49
N SER A 333 -11.77 8.54 -12.08
CA SER A 333 -12.81 9.58 -12.14
C SER A 333 -13.49 9.82 -10.79
N ASP A 334 -13.24 8.94 -9.81
CA ASP A 334 -13.83 8.90 -8.48
C ASP A 334 -12.77 8.83 -7.37
N THR A 335 -13.20 8.65 -6.12
CA THR A 335 -12.28 8.57 -4.97
C THR A 335 -11.22 7.47 -5.13
N VAL A 336 -9.96 7.89 -5.10
CA VAL A 336 -8.80 6.99 -5.00
C VAL A 336 -8.58 6.70 -3.52
N ASN A 337 -8.95 5.50 -3.11
CA ASN A 337 -8.86 5.06 -1.73
C ASN A 337 -7.52 4.41 -1.38
N GLY A 338 -6.71 4.02 -2.37
CA GLY A 338 -5.40 3.42 -2.12
C GLY A 338 -4.37 3.75 -3.19
N PHE A 339 -3.12 3.91 -2.74
CA PHE A 339 -1.93 4.01 -3.56
C PHE A 339 -0.77 3.27 -2.88
N CYS A 340 0.01 2.50 -3.65
CA CYS A 340 1.14 1.73 -3.12
C CYS A 340 2.29 1.69 -4.14
N PHE A 341 3.53 1.88 -3.66
CA PHE A 341 4.73 1.75 -4.48
C PHE A 341 5.17 0.28 -4.59
N HIS A 342 5.73 -0.08 -5.74
CA HIS A 342 6.38 -1.38 -5.89
C HIS A 342 7.71 -1.40 -5.10
N PRO A 343 8.04 -2.48 -4.36
CA PRO A 343 9.18 -2.50 -3.47
C PRO A 343 10.53 -2.34 -4.15
N PHE A 344 10.65 -2.78 -5.41
CA PHE A 344 11.93 -2.77 -6.13
C PHE A 344 11.86 -2.28 -7.58
N LEU A 345 10.67 -2.07 -8.13
CA LEU A 345 10.50 -1.68 -9.53
C LEU A 345 9.96 -0.26 -9.53
N PRO A 346 10.22 0.54 -10.58
CA PRO A 346 9.67 1.88 -10.70
C PRO A 346 8.20 1.80 -11.12
N MET A 347 7.37 1.21 -10.26
CA MET A 347 5.95 0.99 -10.48
C MET A 347 5.15 1.37 -9.24
N ALA A 348 3.88 1.68 -9.43
CA ALA A 348 2.91 1.84 -8.34
C ALA A 348 1.58 1.21 -8.74
N ALA A 349 0.69 1.03 -7.77
CA ALA A 349 -0.69 0.65 -8.03
C ALA A 349 -1.63 1.61 -7.30
N SER A 350 -2.79 1.83 -7.90
CA SER A 350 -3.87 2.60 -7.29
C SER A 350 -5.19 1.85 -7.38
N SER A 351 -6.12 2.21 -6.51
CA SER A 351 -7.46 1.66 -6.48
C SER A 351 -8.50 2.74 -6.33
N SER A 352 -9.70 2.47 -6.83
CA SER A 352 -10.84 3.36 -6.66
C SER A 352 -11.99 2.69 -5.94
N GLY A 353 -12.75 3.51 -5.22
CA GLY A 353 -13.67 3.06 -4.18
C GLY A 353 -15.15 3.07 -4.54
N HIS A 354 -15.59 3.59 -5.70
CA HIS A 354 -17.02 3.82 -5.90
C HIS A 354 -17.88 2.54 -5.87
N ARG A 355 -18.97 2.60 -5.10
CA ARG A 355 -20.02 1.58 -5.03
C ARG A 355 -20.85 1.63 -6.32
N ARG A 356 -20.80 0.60 -7.15
CA ARG A 356 -21.53 0.58 -8.43
C ARG A 356 -22.88 -0.10 -8.23
N PHE A 357 -23.97 0.65 -8.42
CA PHE A 357 -25.32 0.07 -8.45
C PHE A 357 -25.74 -0.10 -9.91
N ALA A 358 -26.07 -1.33 -10.34
CA ALA A 358 -26.81 -1.52 -11.57
C ALA A 358 -28.26 -1.08 -11.33
N MET A 359 -28.62 0.10 -11.83
CA MET A 359 -30.02 0.51 -11.82
C MET A 359 -30.74 -0.22 -12.98
N PRO A 360 -31.92 -0.81 -12.76
CA PRO A 360 -32.73 -1.36 -13.84
C PRO A 360 -33.04 -0.27 -14.87
N ASP A 361 -33.01 -0.65 -16.15
CA ASP A 361 -33.16 0.24 -17.31
C ASP A 361 -34.29 1.28 -17.14
N GLY A 362 -33.97 2.56 -17.35
CA GLY A 362 -34.96 3.64 -17.47
C GLY A 362 -34.73 4.90 -16.63
N PHE A 363 -33.60 5.06 -15.94
CA PHE A 363 -33.24 6.29 -15.22
C PHE A 363 -31.99 6.94 -15.84
N GLU A 364 -31.99 8.27 -15.87
CA GLU A 364 -31.14 9.17 -16.67
C GLU A 364 -29.66 8.77 -16.78
N GLU A 365 -29.13 8.92 -18.01
CA GLU A 365 -27.76 8.61 -18.46
C GLU A 365 -26.64 9.42 -17.76
N ASP A 366 -26.96 10.35 -16.85
CA ASP A 366 -25.98 11.23 -16.20
C ASP A 366 -25.23 10.59 -15.01
N PHE A 367 -25.63 9.39 -14.57
CA PHE A 367 -24.95 8.64 -13.49
C PHE A 367 -24.36 7.28 -13.94
N SER A 368 -24.44 6.96 -15.23
CA SER A 368 -23.85 5.74 -15.77
C SER A 368 -22.40 5.98 -16.17
N LEU A 369 -21.49 5.67 -15.26
CA LEU A 369 -20.08 5.47 -15.61
C LEU A 369 -19.99 4.28 -16.58
N THR A 370 -19.28 4.47 -17.69
CA THR A 370 -19.18 3.48 -18.77
C THR A 370 -18.41 2.24 -18.29
N GLY A 371 -18.62 1.09 -18.94
CA GLY A 371 -17.98 -0.19 -18.56
C GLY A 371 -16.44 -0.21 -18.61
N GLU A 372 -15.82 0.89 -19.05
CA GLU A 372 -14.38 1.10 -19.19
C GLU A 372 -13.72 1.73 -17.95
N GLU A 373 -14.49 2.04 -16.91
CA GLU A 373 -13.98 2.86 -15.80
C GLU A 373 -13.30 2.02 -14.72
N ASN A 374 -12.07 2.42 -14.39
CA ASN A 374 -11.08 1.72 -13.58
C ASN A 374 -11.53 1.43 -12.15
N CYS A 375 -10.97 0.38 -11.58
CA CYS A 375 -11.17 -0.06 -10.20
C CYS A 375 -9.84 -0.47 -9.54
N ALA A 376 -8.84 -0.81 -10.36
CA ALA A 376 -7.44 -0.76 -10.00
C ALA A 376 -6.59 -0.43 -11.24
N SER A 377 -5.52 0.32 -11.05
CA SER A 377 -4.60 0.71 -12.12
C SER A 377 -3.16 0.47 -11.67
N VAL A 378 -2.31 0.01 -12.58
CA VAL A 378 -0.86 -0.12 -12.37
C VAL A 378 -0.16 0.98 -13.14
N TRP A 379 0.75 1.68 -12.47
CA TRP A 379 1.51 2.80 -13.00
C TRP A 379 2.97 2.40 -13.17
N SER A 380 3.58 2.76 -14.29
CA SER A 380 5.02 2.66 -14.52
C SER A 380 5.64 4.05 -14.57
N PHE A 381 6.77 4.24 -13.88
CA PHE A 381 7.54 5.47 -13.86
C PHE A 381 8.82 5.27 -14.67
N PHE A 382 9.00 6.02 -15.74
CA PHE A 382 10.24 5.99 -16.51
C PHE A 382 11.12 7.17 -16.10
N TYR A 383 12.33 6.89 -15.63
CA TYR A 383 13.39 7.89 -15.63
C TYR A 383 13.86 8.05 -17.07
N ALA A 384 13.64 9.23 -17.66
CA ALA A 384 14.44 9.61 -18.81
C ALA A 384 15.87 9.78 -18.29
N GLU A 385 16.77 8.87 -18.66
CA GLU A 385 18.20 9.18 -18.61
C GLU A 385 18.37 10.49 -19.37
N MET A 386 18.88 11.52 -18.70
CA MET A 386 19.44 12.64 -19.44
C MET A 386 20.54 12.03 -20.30
N ALA A 387 20.26 11.92 -21.60
CA ALA A 387 21.26 11.59 -22.58
C ALA A 387 22.37 12.64 -22.45
N GLU A 388 23.44 12.28 -21.75
CA GLU A 388 24.72 12.94 -21.86
C GLU A 388 25.11 12.85 -23.33
N ASN A 389 24.82 13.91 -24.09
CA ASN A 389 25.41 14.14 -25.40
C ASN A 389 26.90 14.44 -25.21
N GLN A 390 27.67 13.39 -24.90
CA GLN A 390 29.12 13.34 -25.05
C GLN A 390 29.47 12.35 -26.16
N ALA A 391 29.37 12.79 -27.42
CA ALA A 391 30.21 12.32 -28.52
C ALA A 391 29.90 13.08 -29.83
N ASN A 392 30.57 14.22 -30.02
CA ASN A 392 31.36 14.48 -31.24
C ASN A 392 32.11 15.81 -31.08
N ILE A 393 33.16 15.77 -30.28
CA ILE A 393 34.33 16.62 -30.53
C ILE A 393 35.09 15.90 -31.65
N ASP A 394 34.77 16.23 -32.89
CA ASP A 394 35.55 15.78 -34.04
C ASP A 394 36.59 16.86 -34.34
N TRP A 395 37.83 16.58 -33.92
CA TRP A 395 39.01 17.32 -34.33
C TRP A 395 39.37 16.88 -35.75
N GLY A 396 38.84 17.60 -36.75
CA GLY A 396 39.17 17.41 -38.16
C GLY A 396 39.55 18.73 -38.81
N GLY A 397 40.85 19.03 -38.86
CA GLY A 397 41.37 20.20 -39.55
C GLY A 397 41.31 20.06 -41.07
N SER A 398 40.88 21.13 -41.76
CA SER A 398 41.37 21.49 -43.09
C SER A 398 40.94 22.92 -43.46
N ASN A 399 41.93 23.82 -43.47
CA ASN A 399 42.09 25.04 -44.27
C ASN A 399 40.92 25.52 -45.16
N THR A 400 40.53 26.78 -44.96
CA THR A 400 40.57 27.78 -46.05
C THR A 400 40.83 29.19 -45.49
N ARG A 401 41.79 29.87 -46.14
CA ARG A 401 42.30 31.24 -45.95
C ARG A 401 41.24 32.32 -46.16
N THR A 402 41.41 33.46 -45.48
CA THR A 402 41.64 34.83 -46.01
C THR A 402 41.84 35.77 -44.80
N GLU A 403 43.08 36.21 -44.56
CA GLU A 403 43.56 37.59 -44.80
C GLU A 403 42.80 38.69 -44.03
N SER A 404 43.43 39.22 -42.98
CA SER A 404 43.88 40.62 -42.94
C SER A 404 44.72 40.87 -41.67
N GLU A 405 45.99 41.20 -41.88
CA GLU A 405 46.84 42.04 -41.02
C GLU A 405 46.04 43.33 -40.64
N ASP A 406 46.25 44.07 -39.57
CA ASP A 406 47.50 44.48 -38.95
C ASP A 406 47.16 45.46 -37.78
N ILE A 407 48.19 45.84 -37.00
CA ILE A 407 48.37 47.13 -36.27
C ILE A 407 48.01 47.24 -34.75
N GLN A 408 49.12 47.38 -33.99
CA GLN A 408 49.43 48.24 -32.81
C GLN A 408 48.79 47.94 -31.44
N ARG A 409 49.59 47.60 -30.42
CA ARG A 409 50.37 48.48 -29.52
C ARG A 409 49.51 49.53 -28.79
N ASP A 410 49.29 49.30 -27.50
CA ASP A 410 49.90 50.05 -26.39
C ASP A 410 48.98 50.06 -25.15
N HIS A 411 49.63 49.84 -23.99
CA HIS A 411 49.20 50.10 -22.60
C HIS A 411 48.15 49.23 -21.91
#